data_AF-A0A0C2GXP1-F1
#
_entry.id   AF-A0A0C2GXP1-F1
#
_cell.length_a   1.000
_cell.length_b   1.000
_cell.length_c   1.000
_cell.angle_alpha   90.00
_cell.angle_beta   90.00
_cell.angle_gamma   90.00
#
_symmetry.space_group_name_H-M   'P 1'
#
loop_
_entity.id
_entity.type
_entity.pdbx_description
1 polymer ?
#
loop_
_entity_poly.entity_id
_entity_poly.type
_entity_poly.pdbx_seq_one_letter_code
_entity_poly.pdbx_strand_id
1 'polypeptide(L)'
;MTWKEAERANAHQLPLSKGLQELIQKSKCGKNEVFRLCFSACEPTCDEPYLRYRFMCRLSGRCACKSSYLHDEDWKCVPHTCTEENEEYDDYLVY
;
A
#
# COMPACT_ATOMS: atom_id res chain seq x y z
N MET A 1 -10.03 -8.58 -35.45
CA MET A 1 -9.27 -8.25 -34.22
C MET A 1 -10.11 -8.69 -33.05
N THR A 2 -9.76 -9.82 -32.45
CA THR A 2 -10.55 -10.48 -31.40
C THR A 2 -9.78 -10.48 -30.09
N TRP A 3 -10.52 -10.58 -29.00
CA TRP A 3 -10.20 -10.33 -27.60
C TRP A 3 -8.98 -11.06 -26.99
N LYS A 4 -8.19 -11.82 -27.76
CA LYS A 4 -7.07 -12.63 -27.26
C LYS A 4 -5.73 -11.90 -27.17
N GLU A 5 -5.63 -10.64 -27.59
CA GLU A 5 -4.34 -9.95 -27.70
C GLU A 5 -4.13 -8.79 -26.70
N ALA A 6 -5.16 -8.36 -25.97
CA ALA A 6 -5.05 -7.28 -24.99
C ALA A 6 -4.51 -7.72 -23.61
N GLU A 7 -4.37 -9.03 -23.36
CA GLU A 7 -3.98 -9.56 -22.03
C GLU A 7 -2.47 -9.78 -21.86
N ARG A 8 -1.65 -9.52 -22.90
CA ARG A 8 -0.22 -9.89 -22.91
C ARG A 8 0.79 -8.81 -22.50
N ALA A 9 0.37 -7.61 -22.12
CA ALA A 9 1.34 -6.52 -21.88
C ALA A 9 1.46 -6.03 -20.42
N ASN A 10 0.67 -6.51 -19.44
CA ASN A 10 0.88 -6.05 -18.06
C ASN A 10 0.35 -7.03 -16.99
N ALA A 11 1.00 -8.19 -16.85
CA ALA A 11 0.68 -9.21 -15.85
C ALA A 11 1.16 -8.89 -14.42
N HIS A 12 1.17 -7.60 -14.02
CA HIS A 12 1.34 -7.18 -12.62
C HIS A 12 0.08 -6.56 -12.01
N GLN A 13 -1.02 -6.50 -12.77
CA GLN A 13 -2.33 -6.08 -12.28
C GLN A 13 -3.33 -7.18 -12.61
N LEU A 14 -3.63 -8.04 -11.63
CA LEU A 14 -4.79 -8.91 -11.70
C LEU A 14 -5.99 -8.04 -12.12
N PRO A 15 -6.77 -8.43 -13.14
CA PRO A 15 -7.96 -7.69 -13.50
C PRO A 15 -8.91 -7.80 -12.31
N LEU A 16 -8.93 -6.74 -11.50
CA LEU A 16 -9.91 -6.60 -10.44
C LEU A 16 -11.27 -6.78 -11.13
N SER A 17 -12.10 -7.72 -10.65
CA SER A 17 -13.46 -7.84 -11.17
C SER A 17 -14.13 -6.47 -11.05
N LYS A 18 -14.96 -6.08 -12.02
CA LYS A 18 -15.62 -4.75 -12.01
C LYS A 18 -16.28 -4.44 -10.65
N GLY A 19 -16.82 -5.47 -9.98
CA GLY A 19 -17.37 -5.35 -8.62
C GLY A 19 -16.33 -5.00 -7.53
N LEU A 20 -15.08 -5.45 -7.66
CA LEU A 20 -13.99 -5.07 -6.76
C LEU A 20 -13.52 -3.63 -7.00
N GLN A 21 -13.47 -3.18 -8.26
CA GLN A 21 -13.21 -1.77 -8.60
C GLN A 21 -14.29 -0.83 -8.03
N GLU A 22 -15.55 -1.24 -8.04
CA GLU A 22 -16.65 -0.47 -7.46
C GLU A 22 -16.59 -0.39 -5.92
N LEU A 23 -16.12 -1.43 -5.22
CA LEU A 23 -15.87 -1.39 -3.78
C LEU A 23 -14.70 -0.45 -3.41
N ILE A 24 -13.62 -0.49 -4.21
CA ILE A 24 -12.50 0.46 -4.10
C ILE A 24 -12.98 1.90 -4.31
N GLN A 25 -13.87 2.12 -5.29
CA GLN A 25 -14.41 3.46 -5.58
C GLN A 25 -15.41 3.95 -4.53
N LYS A 26 -16.18 3.05 -3.89
CA LYS A 26 -17.15 3.40 -2.84
C LYS A 26 -16.49 3.71 -1.49
N SER A 27 -15.28 3.24 -1.24
CA SER A 27 -14.55 3.55 -0.01
C SER A 27 -13.93 4.95 -0.12
N LYS A 28 -14.56 5.93 0.54
CA LYS A 28 -14.01 7.28 0.69
C LYS A 28 -12.84 7.22 1.68
N CYS A 29 -11.65 6.90 1.18
CA CYS A 29 -10.44 7.03 1.98
C CYS A 29 -10.09 8.50 2.23
N GLY A 30 -9.35 8.73 3.30
CA GLY A 30 -8.88 10.05 3.70
C GLY A 30 -7.82 10.62 2.76
N LYS A 31 -7.31 11.80 3.13
CA LYS A 31 -6.21 12.42 2.40
C LYS A 31 -4.99 11.50 2.45
N ASN A 32 -4.37 11.28 1.28
CA ASN A 32 -3.19 10.44 1.10
C ASN A 32 -3.37 8.94 1.41
N GLU A 33 -4.61 8.48 1.42
CA GLU A 33 -4.94 7.06 1.56
C GLU A 33 -5.44 6.47 0.24
N VAL A 34 -5.33 5.16 0.11
CA VAL A 34 -5.93 4.34 -0.96
C VAL A 34 -6.56 3.10 -0.36
N PHE A 35 -7.70 2.67 -0.90
CA PHE A 35 -8.27 1.41 -0.48
C PHE A 35 -7.43 0.26 -1.02
N ARG A 36 -6.96 -0.60 -0.12
CA ARG A 36 -6.29 -1.84 -0.45
C ARG A 36 -7.16 -2.99 0.01
N LEU A 37 -7.54 -3.87 -0.92
CA LEU A 37 -8.27 -5.10 -0.58
C LEU A 37 -7.40 -6.02 0.28
N CYS A 38 -6.12 -6.13 -0.10
CA CYS A 38 -5.11 -6.87 0.61
C CYS A 38 -4.32 -5.90 1.50
N PHE A 39 -4.46 -6.04 2.81
CA PHE A 39 -3.90 -5.10 3.75
C PHE A 39 -3.18 -5.79 4.92
N SER A 40 -2.02 -5.24 5.33
CA SER A 40 -1.25 -5.70 6.49
C SER A 40 -1.68 -4.96 7.75
N ALA A 41 -2.06 -5.69 8.81
CA ALA A 41 -2.47 -5.07 10.07
C ALA A 41 -1.43 -4.08 10.65
N CYS A 42 -0.15 -4.28 10.34
CA CYS A 42 0.92 -3.35 10.70
C CYS A 42 1.20 -2.43 9.51
N GLU A 43 0.88 -1.15 9.66
CA GLU A 43 1.25 -0.08 8.72
C GLU A 43 2.41 0.73 9.27
N PRO A 44 3.33 1.18 8.40
CA PRO A 44 4.51 1.90 8.84
C PRO A 44 4.14 3.30 9.33
N THR A 45 4.86 3.76 10.34
CA THR A 45 4.69 5.07 10.96
C THR A 45 5.95 5.90 10.75
N CYS A 46 5.90 7.19 11.05
CA CYS A 46 7.10 8.05 11.03
C CYS A 46 8.19 7.56 12.00
N ASP A 47 7.81 6.96 13.14
CA ASP A 47 8.74 6.41 14.12
C ASP A 47 9.28 5.03 13.73
N GLU A 48 8.48 4.24 12.99
CA GLU A 48 8.83 2.90 12.53
C GLU A 48 8.52 2.74 11.03
N PRO A 49 9.33 3.35 10.14
CA PRO A 49 9.09 3.30 8.70
C PRO A 49 9.32 1.90 8.10
N TYR A 50 10.22 1.13 8.70
CA TYR A 50 10.68 -0.17 8.20
C TYR A 50 10.09 -1.33 9.01
N LEU A 51 8.82 -1.66 8.76
CA LEU A 51 8.19 -2.83 9.35
C LEU A 51 8.65 -4.14 8.66
N ARG A 52 9.25 -5.05 9.44
CA ARG A 52 9.65 -6.39 8.98
C ARG A 52 8.47 -7.30 8.58
N TYR A 53 7.25 -7.01 9.05
CA TYR A 53 6.08 -7.91 8.92
C TYR A 53 5.00 -7.41 7.94
N ARG A 54 5.36 -7.05 6.71
CA ARG A 54 4.37 -6.59 5.69
C ARG A 54 3.62 -7.71 4.96
N PHE A 55 3.95 -8.98 5.21
CA PHE A 55 3.49 -10.09 4.36
C PHE A 55 2.08 -10.61 4.66
N MET A 56 1.39 -10.10 5.69
CA MET A 56 0.04 -10.56 6.00
C MET A 56 -1.00 -9.84 5.14
N CYS A 57 -1.75 -10.60 4.34
CA CYS A 57 -2.85 -10.08 3.54
C CYS A 57 -4.20 -10.33 4.24
N ARG A 58 -4.82 -9.29 4.80
CA ARG A 58 -6.20 -9.36 5.31
C ARG A 58 -7.15 -8.90 4.22
N LEU A 59 -8.00 -9.82 3.73
CA LEU A 59 -8.96 -9.59 2.65
C LEU A 59 -10.20 -8.78 3.05
N SER A 60 -10.27 -8.29 4.30
CA SER A 60 -11.35 -7.41 4.76
C SER A 60 -11.33 -6.04 4.07
N GLY A 61 -10.18 -5.66 3.49
CA GLY A 61 -9.96 -4.38 2.83
C GLY A 61 -10.00 -3.19 3.79
N ARG A 62 -9.12 -2.20 3.58
CA ARG A 62 -9.21 -0.92 4.28
C ARG A 62 -8.48 0.18 3.53
N CYS A 63 -8.72 1.42 3.98
CA CYS A 63 -7.89 2.54 3.62
C CYS A 63 -6.51 2.41 4.28
N ALA A 64 -5.50 2.59 3.45
CA ALA A 64 -4.10 2.45 3.76
C ALA A 64 -3.33 3.65 3.22
N CYS A 65 -2.22 4.03 3.84
CA CYS A 65 -1.40 5.10 3.29
C CYS A 65 -0.92 4.77 1.87
N LYS A 66 -0.87 5.79 1.01
CA LYS A 66 -0.26 5.70 -0.32
C LYS A 66 1.21 5.28 -0.19
N SER A 67 1.77 4.70 -1.25
CA SER A 67 3.22 4.50 -1.33
C SER A 67 3.93 5.83 -1.10
N SER A 68 4.95 5.83 -0.25
CA SER A 68 5.69 7.02 0.22
C SER A 68 4.96 7.90 1.25
N TYR A 69 3.89 7.41 1.87
CA TYR A 69 3.24 8.04 3.03
C TYR A 69 3.26 7.10 4.24
N LEU A 70 3.39 7.67 5.42
CA LEU A 70 3.45 7.00 6.73
C LEU A 70 2.41 7.61 7.66
N HIS A 71 1.98 6.86 8.67
CA HIS A 71 1.16 7.43 9.74
C HIS A 71 2.01 8.30 10.67
N ASP A 72 1.54 9.50 10.95
CA ASP A 72 2.01 10.32 12.08
C ASP A 72 1.33 9.89 13.40
N GLU A 73 1.66 10.57 14.51
CA GLU A 73 1.08 10.33 15.84
C GLU A 73 -0.46 10.50 15.87
N ASP A 74 -1.01 11.31 14.97
CA ASP A 74 -2.45 11.56 14.81
C ASP A 74 -3.14 10.51 13.90
N TRP A 75 -2.43 9.46 13.46
CA TRP A 75 -2.89 8.48 12.48
C TRP A 75 -3.23 9.07 11.10
N LYS A 76 -2.63 10.19 10.71
CA LYS A 76 -2.76 10.77 9.36
C LYS A 76 -1.62 10.34 8.47
N CYS A 77 -1.93 10.09 7.20
CA CYS A 77 -0.91 9.77 6.20
C CYS A 77 -0.14 11.03 5.76
N VAL A 78 1.08 11.16 6.25
CA VAL A 78 2.04 12.24 5.94
C VAL A 78 3.17 11.73 5.05
N PRO A 79 3.87 12.60 4.31
CA PRO A 79 4.98 12.18 3.46
C PRO A 79 6.08 11.46 4.27
N HIS A 80 6.72 10.46 3.68
CA HIS A 80 7.79 9.69 4.31
C HIS A 80 8.98 10.53 4.80
N THR A 81 9.11 11.79 4.36
CA THR A 81 10.09 12.76 4.87
C THR A 81 9.92 13.08 6.37
N CYS A 82 8.88 12.57 7.03
CA CYS A 82 8.73 12.64 8.48
C CYS A 82 9.67 11.70 9.24
N THR A 83 10.33 10.76 8.56
CA THR A 83 11.39 9.96 9.17
C THR A 83 12.62 10.82 9.30
N GLU A 84 13.21 10.91 10.50
CA GLU A 84 14.58 11.40 10.60
C GLU A 84 15.46 10.47 9.76
N GLU A 85 16.19 11.03 8.80
CA GLU A 85 17.08 10.32 7.89
C GLU A 85 18.24 9.69 8.69
N ASN A 86 17.96 8.61 9.41
CA ASN A 86 18.99 7.75 9.95
C ASN A 86 19.38 6.79 8.83
N GLU A 87 20.28 7.24 7.95
CA GLU A 87 20.95 6.47 6.87
C GLU A 87 21.81 5.29 7.40
N GLU A 88 21.52 4.73 8.57
CA GLU A 88 22.36 3.72 9.25
C GLU A 88 21.66 2.35 9.36
N TYR A 89 20.79 2.01 8.40
CA TYR A 89 20.10 0.72 8.39
C TYR A 89 19.92 0.09 7.00
N ASP A 90 20.80 0.42 6.05
CA ASP A 90 20.82 -0.23 4.72
C ASP A 90 21.87 -1.37 4.62
N ASP A 91 22.65 -1.65 5.68
CA ASP A 91 23.71 -2.69 5.65
C ASP A 91 23.24 -4.09 6.12
N TYR A 92 21.98 -4.26 6.55
CA TYR A 92 21.49 -5.52 7.11
C TYR A 92 20.64 -6.40 6.17
N LEU A 93 20.52 -6.06 4.89
CA LEU A 93 19.76 -6.86 3.91
C LEU A 93 20.62 -7.38 2.75
N VAL A 94 21.79 -7.94 3.08
CA VAL A 94 22.51 -8.88 2.21
C VAL A 94 22.58 -10.25 2.89
N TYR A 95 21.58 -11.09 2.63
CA TYR A 95 21.71 -12.56 2.70
C TYR A 95 20.79 -13.22 1.69
#